data_AF-A0A0A9Z7E0-F1
#
_entry.id   AF-A0A0A9Z7E0-F1
#
_cell.length_a   1.000
_cell.length_b   1.000
_cell.length_c   1.000
_cell.angle_alpha   90.00
_cell.angle_beta   90.00
_cell.angle_gamma   90.00
#
_symmetry.space_group_name_H-M   'P 1'
#
loop_
_entity.id
_entity.type
_entity.pdbx_description
1 polymer ?
#
loop_
_entity_poly.entity_id
_entity_poly.type
_entity_poly.pdbx_seq_one_letter_code
_entity_poly.pdbx_strand_id
1 'polypeptide(L)'
;QQRQRRFRASKERMETNVLNERMHQRLQEQSKDETTTETKRAEKWDTNVITPGTLFMERVQKALRYYIVSCIENKALWRNLQILLSDSGVPGEGEQKIMSFIRTQRTSKNYNPNTVHCLYGMDADLIMLSLASHEPHFYIIREVVQVIEKRCSICSQKGHTAGECQGERRESGEEDVDTNVKQVATSSFMGNTIPVPSQPLQFLIISTLREYLYQE
;
A
#
# COMPACT_ATOMS: atom_id res chain seq x y z
N GLN A 1 -13.41 -3.86 -14.72
CA GLN A 1 -12.20 -3.06 -14.45
C GLN A 1 -11.01 -3.90 -13.97
N GLN A 2 -11.16 -4.73 -12.92
CA GLN A 2 -10.04 -5.47 -12.31
C GLN A 2 -9.30 -6.43 -13.26
N ARG A 3 -10.01 -7.14 -14.14
CA ARG A 3 -9.41 -8.02 -15.17
C ARG A 3 -8.41 -7.28 -16.05
N GLN A 4 -8.76 -6.08 -16.51
CA GLN A 4 -7.91 -5.28 -17.39
C GLN A 4 -6.67 -4.78 -16.66
N ARG A 5 -6.81 -4.32 -15.41
CA ARG A 5 -5.67 -3.90 -14.56
C ARG A 5 -4.67 -5.03 -14.37
N ARG A 6 -5.15 -6.25 -14.08
CA ARG A 6 -4.29 -7.44 -13.88
C ARG A 6 -3.60 -7.88 -15.16
N PHE A 7 -4.31 -7.87 -16.28
CA PHE A 7 -3.72 -8.21 -17.57
C PHE A 7 -2.61 -7.24 -17.96
N ARG A 8 -2.86 -5.92 -17.78
CA ARG A 8 -1.84 -4.88 -17.99
C ARG A 8 -0.65 -5.05 -17.06
N ALA A 9 -0.87 -5.22 -15.75
CA ALA A 9 0.22 -5.39 -14.78
C ALA A 9 1.08 -6.64 -15.04
N SER A 10 0.47 -7.74 -15.51
CA SER A 10 1.21 -8.95 -15.90
C SER A 10 2.04 -8.71 -17.17
N LYS A 11 1.45 -8.06 -18.18
CA LYS A 11 2.15 -7.68 -19.41
C LYS A 11 3.32 -6.72 -19.14
N GLU A 12 3.10 -5.66 -18.37
CA GLU A 12 4.13 -4.70 -17.98
C GLU A 12 5.26 -5.38 -17.20
N ARG A 13 4.94 -6.33 -16.31
CA ARG A 13 5.94 -7.13 -15.59
C ARG A 13 6.78 -7.97 -16.54
N MET A 14 6.15 -8.64 -17.50
CA MET A 14 6.86 -9.42 -18.52
C MET A 14 7.78 -8.53 -19.37
N GLU A 15 7.27 -7.40 -19.87
CA GLU A 15 8.05 -6.44 -20.67
C GLU A 15 9.23 -5.87 -19.86
N THR A 16 9.01 -5.52 -18.60
CA THR A 16 10.06 -5.05 -17.69
C THR A 16 11.14 -6.12 -17.45
N ASN A 17 10.74 -7.38 -17.28
CA ASN A 17 11.68 -8.48 -17.05
C ASN A 17 12.56 -8.73 -18.27
N VAL A 18 11.97 -8.74 -19.47
CA VAL A 18 12.69 -8.90 -20.76
C VAL A 18 13.63 -7.73 -20.99
N LEU A 19 13.18 -6.49 -20.73
CA LEU A 19 14.02 -5.30 -20.89
C LEU A 19 15.23 -5.34 -19.95
N ASN A 20 15.01 -5.69 -18.68
CA ASN A 20 16.06 -5.85 -17.69
C ASN A 20 17.06 -6.97 -18.06
N GLU A 21 16.59 -8.09 -18.63
CA GLU A 21 17.45 -9.20 -19.08
C GLU A 21 18.34 -8.78 -20.26
N ARG A 22 17.77 -8.15 -21.29
CA ARG A 22 18.52 -7.64 -22.45
C ARG A 22 19.58 -6.62 -22.03
N MET A 23 19.25 -5.75 -21.07
CA MET A 23 20.20 -4.76 -20.57
C MET A 23 21.31 -5.40 -19.74
N HIS A 24 21.02 -6.43 -18.93
CA HIS A 24 22.06 -7.19 -18.23
C HIS A 24 23.02 -7.89 -19.19
N GLN A 25 22.52 -8.49 -20.27
CA GLN A 25 23.37 -9.12 -21.30
C GLN A 25 24.32 -8.09 -21.94
N ARG A 26 23.80 -6.91 -22.32
CA ARG A 26 24.64 -5.82 -22.87
C ARG A 26 25.71 -5.33 -21.90
N LEU A 27 25.37 -5.19 -20.63
CA LEU A 27 26.32 -4.77 -19.60
C LEU A 27 27.40 -5.82 -19.39
N GLN A 28 27.05 -7.11 -19.38
CA GLN A 28 28.01 -8.22 -19.30
C GLN A 28 28.97 -8.27 -20.50
N GLU A 29 28.48 -7.98 -21.72
CA GLU A 29 29.30 -7.92 -22.93
C GLU A 29 30.29 -6.73 -22.92
N GLN A 30 29.93 -5.62 -22.25
CA GLN A 30 30.75 -4.41 -22.16
C GLN A 30 31.73 -4.44 -20.98
N SER A 31 31.40 -5.12 -19.87
CA SER A 31 32.29 -5.29 -18.73
C SER A 31 33.23 -6.48 -18.93
N LYS A 32 34.50 -6.21 -19.29
CA LYS A 32 35.56 -7.23 -19.36
C LYS A 32 36.13 -7.68 -17.99
N ASP A 33 35.63 -7.15 -16.88
CA ASP A 33 36.11 -7.49 -15.53
C ASP A 33 35.10 -8.35 -14.75
N GLU A 34 35.57 -9.54 -14.33
CA GLU A 34 34.85 -10.64 -13.66
C GLU A 34 34.47 -10.37 -12.19
N THR A 35 34.06 -9.15 -11.82
CA THR A 35 33.66 -8.85 -10.42
C THR A 35 32.31 -8.15 -10.30
N THR A 36 31.35 -8.53 -11.13
CA THR A 36 29.95 -8.19 -10.86
C THR A 36 29.30 -9.34 -10.09
N THR A 37 29.26 -9.21 -8.76
CA THR A 37 28.49 -10.06 -7.86
C THR A 37 27.10 -10.26 -8.43
N GLU A 38 26.73 -11.53 -8.68
CA GLU A 38 25.36 -11.92 -9.02
C GLU A 38 24.43 -11.46 -7.90
N THR A 39 23.90 -10.25 -8.00
CA THR A 39 22.76 -9.85 -7.19
C THR A 39 21.60 -10.73 -7.60
N LYS A 40 21.41 -11.84 -6.88
CA LYS A 40 20.27 -12.74 -7.01
C LYS A 40 19.02 -11.89 -7.13
N ARG A 41 18.43 -11.92 -8.34
CA ARG A 41 17.25 -11.15 -8.71
C ARG A 41 16.14 -11.56 -7.75
N ALA A 42 15.79 -10.69 -6.81
CA ALA A 42 14.70 -10.98 -5.90
C ALA A 42 13.43 -11.19 -6.72
N GLU A 43 12.81 -12.38 -6.59
CA GLU A 43 11.56 -12.67 -7.27
C GLU A 43 10.52 -11.63 -6.85
N LYS A 44 10.03 -10.87 -7.83
CA LYS A 44 9.02 -9.84 -7.59
C LYS A 44 7.72 -10.53 -7.22
N TRP A 45 7.20 -10.25 -6.02
CA TRP A 45 5.93 -10.81 -5.52
C TRP A 45 4.80 -10.70 -6.55
N ASP A 46 4.05 -11.79 -6.78
CA ASP A 46 2.87 -11.77 -7.66
C ASP A 46 1.67 -11.17 -6.92
N THR A 47 1.26 -9.97 -7.32
CA THR A 47 0.14 -9.25 -6.72
C THR A 47 -1.22 -9.84 -7.11
N ASN A 48 -1.29 -10.68 -8.15
CA ASN A 48 -2.55 -11.30 -8.57
C ASN A 48 -3.09 -12.30 -7.53
N VAL A 49 -2.23 -12.80 -6.64
CA VAL A 49 -2.65 -13.65 -5.52
C VAL A 49 -3.56 -12.91 -4.52
N ILE A 50 -3.61 -11.57 -4.59
CA ILE A 50 -4.56 -10.75 -3.81
C ILE A 50 -5.92 -10.78 -4.51
N THR A 51 -6.55 -11.97 -4.47
CA THR A 51 -7.88 -12.25 -5.03
C THR A 51 -8.61 -13.24 -4.15
N PRO A 52 -9.91 -13.03 -3.87
CA PRO A 52 -10.76 -14.05 -3.26
C PRO A 52 -10.62 -15.42 -3.96
N GLY A 53 -10.61 -16.49 -3.17
CA GLY A 53 -10.48 -17.86 -3.67
C GLY A 53 -9.04 -18.37 -3.83
N THR A 54 -8.02 -17.54 -3.61
CA THR A 54 -6.62 -17.99 -3.60
C THR A 54 -6.21 -18.54 -2.23
N LEU A 55 -5.25 -19.47 -2.20
CA LEU A 55 -4.64 -19.97 -0.96
C LEU A 55 -3.99 -18.85 -0.13
N PHE A 56 -3.47 -17.81 -0.81
CA PHE A 56 -2.93 -16.65 -0.13
C PHE A 56 -4.00 -15.95 0.71
N MET A 57 -5.17 -15.64 0.13
CA MET A 57 -6.25 -14.98 0.86
C MET A 57 -6.82 -15.84 1.99
N GLU A 58 -6.85 -17.17 1.83
CA GLU A 58 -7.21 -18.09 2.92
C GLU A 58 -6.23 -17.98 4.11
N ARG A 59 -4.91 -17.92 3.83
CA ARG A 59 -3.89 -17.72 4.87
C ARG A 59 -4.01 -16.35 5.52
N VAL A 60 -4.24 -15.29 4.75
CA VAL A 60 -4.47 -13.93 5.27
C VAL A 60 -5.67 -13.90 6.20
N GLN A 61 -6.79 -14.53 5.83
CA GLN A 61 -7.98 -14.63 6.67
C GLN A 61 -7.69 -15.30 8.02
N LYS A 62 -6.98 -16.44 8.01
CA LYS A 62 -6.56 -17.14 9.23
C LYS A 62 -5.63 -16.28 10.09
N ALA A 63 -4.64 -15.64 9.47
CA ALA A 63 -3.69 -14.76 10.15
C ALA A 63 -4.37 -13.54 10.79
N LEU A 64 -5.33 -12.91 10.10
CA LEU A 64 -6.08 -11.77 10.63
C LEU A 64 -6.96 -12.15 11.83
N ARG A 65 -7.63 -13.31 11.77
CA ARG A 65 -8.41 -13.81 12.92
C ARG A 65 -7.51 -14.03 14.13
N TYR A 66 -6.38 -14.70 13.93
CA TYR A 66 -5.39 -14.90 14.98
C TYR A 66 -4.87 -13.56 15.54
N TYR A 67 -4.52 -12.61 14.67
CA TYR A 67 -4.06 -11.28 15.06
C TYR A 67 -5.07 -10.53 15.92
N ILE A 68 -6.35 -10.55 15.54
CA ILE A 68 -7.43 -9.90 16.29
C ILE A 68 -7.56 -10.52 17.68
N VAL A 69 -7.63 -11.85 17.77
CA VAL A 69 -7.73 -12.57 19.07
C VAL A 69 -6.54 -12.23 19.96
N SER A 70 -5.31 -12.34 19.41
CA SER A 70 -4.09 -11.99 20.13
C SER A 70 -4.08 -10.53 20.60
N CYS A 71 -4.60 -9.59 19.81
CA CYS A 71 -4.69 -8.19 20.23
C CYS A 71 -5.70 -7.97 21.36
N ILE A 72 -6.88 -8.61 21.31
CA ILE A 72 -7.90 -8.50 22.37
C ILE A 72 -7.34 -9.05 23.71
N GLU A 73 -6.64 -10.17 23.67
CA GLU A 73 -6.06 -10.81 24.86
C GLU A 73 -4.92 -9.99 25.46
N ASN A 74 -3.99 -9.54 24.61
CA ASN A 74 -2.71 -8.99 25.06
C ASN A 74 -2.66 -7.45 25.13
N LYS A 75 -3.56 -6.73 24.46
CA LYS A 75 -3.54 -5.26 24.40
C LYS A 75 -4.73 -4.67 25.13
N ALA A 76 -4.46 -3.93 26.21
CA ALA A 76 -5.51 -3.27 27.01
C ALA A 76 -6.43 -2.35 26.19
N LEU A 77 -5.88 -1.65 25.19
CA LEU A 77 -6.63 -0.75 24.30
C LEU A 77 -7.68 -1.45 23.44
N TRP A 78 -7.61 -2.78 23.28
CA TRP A 78 -8.53 -3.55 22.43
C TRP A 78 -9.71 -4.16 23.20
N ARG A 79 -9.69 -4.12 24.54
CA ARG A 79 -10.69 -4.80 25.38
C ARG A 79 -12.11 -4.23 25.26
N ASN A 80 -12.22 -2.93 24.98
CA ASN A 80 -13.49 -2.22 24.88
C ASN A 80 -13.90 -1.93 23.43
N LEU A 81 -13.29 -2.61 22.45
CA LEU A 81 -13.58 -2.43 21.03
C LEU A 81 -14.47 -3.57 20.53
N GLN A 82 -15.51 -3.21 19.77
CA GLN A 82 -16.20 -4.17 18.92
C GLN A 82 -15.46 -4.29 17.59
N ILE A 83 -14.93 -5.47 17.29
CA ILE A 83 -14.12 -5.71 16.08
C ILE A 83 -14.89 -6.60 15.13
N LEU A 84 -15.14 -6.11 13.92
CA LEU A 84 -15.81 -6.83 12.85
C LEU A 84 -14.81 -7.16 11.73
N LEU A 85 -14.68 -8.44 11.39
CA LEU A 85 -13.88 -8.89 10.25
C LEU A 85 -14.79 -9.37 9.12
N SER A 86 -14.75 -8.68 7.97
CA SER A 86 -15.40 -9.13 6.74
C SER A 86 -14.34 -9.54 5.71
N ASP A 87 -13.98 -10.81 5.72
CA ASP A 87 -12.93 -11.37 4.87
C ASP A 87 -13.34 -11.57 3.40
N SER A 88 -12.44 -12.18 2.61
CA SER A 88 -12.64 -12.45 1.19
C SER A 88 -13.69 -13.52 0.88
N GLY A 89 -14.18 -14.26 1.89
CA GLY A 89 -15.30 -15.19 1.74
C GLY A 89 -16.66 -14.49 1.69
N VAL A 90 -16.73 -13.24 2.15
CA VAL A 90 -17.96 -12.42 2.08
C VAL A 90 -17.96 -11.63 0.75
N PRO A 91 -18.99 -11.82 -0.10
CA PRO A 91 -19.06 -11.14 -1.39
C PRO A 91 -19.20 -9.61 -1.23
N GLY A 92 -18.65 -8.87 -2.20
CA GLY A 92 -18.66 -7.41 -2.22
C GLY A 92 -17.27 -6.80 -2.03
N GLU A 93 -17.06 -5.63 -2.64
CA GLU A 93 -15.82 -4.87 -2.52
C GLU A 93 -15.67 -4.28 -1.12
N GLY A 94 -14.45 -4.19 -0.60
CA GLY A 94 -14.20 -3.77 0.78
C GLY A 94 -14.82 -2.42 1.13
N GLU A 95 -14.62 -1.43 0.26
CA GLU A 95 -15.23 -0.09 0.38
C GLU A 95 -16.76 -0.14 0.41
N GLN A 96 -17.38 -0.92 -0.46
CA GLN A 96 -18.84 -1.04 -0.52
C GLN A 96 -19.41 -1.79 0.69
N LYS A 97 -18.68 -2.79 1.22
CA LYS A 97 -19.06 -3.47 2.46
C LYS A 97 -19.04 -2.51 3.66
N ILE A 98 -18.02 -1.65 3.75
CA ILE A 98 -17.93 -0.62 4.79
C ILE A 98 -19.07 0.39 4.65
N MET A 99 -19.30 0.91 3.44
CA MET A 99 -20.38 1.87 3.20
C MET A 99 -21.76 1.27 3.43
N SER A 100 -21.96 0.00 3.08
CA SER A 100 -23.19 -0.73 3.43
C SER A 100 -23.38 -0.82 4.93
N PHE A 101 -22.32 -1.15 5.69
CA PHE A 101 -22.38 -1.21 7.14
C PHE A 101 -22.77 0.14 7.75
N ILE A 102 -22.13 1.24 7.32
CA ILE A 102 -22.44 2.60 7.80
C ILE A 102 -23.90 2.96 7.52
N ARG A 103 -24.39 2.71 6.29
CA ARG A 103 -25.80 2.96 5.93
C ARG A 103 -26.77 2.15 6.78
N THR A 104 -26.48 0.86 7.02
CA THR A 104 -27.32 0.01 7.88
C THR A 104 -27.32 0.50 9.32
N GLN A 105 -26.15 0.90 9.86
CA GLN A 105 -26.07 1.48 11.21
C GLN A 105 -26.91 2.74 11.34
N ARG A 106 -26.81 3.66 10.36
CA ARG A 106 -27.59 4.90 10.33
C ARG A 106 -29.10 4.69 10.36
N THR A 107 -29.59 3.59 9.76
CA THR A 107 -31.03 3.24 9.79
C THR A 107 -31.50 2.64 11.13
N SER A 108 -30.58 2.29 12.04
CA SER A 108 -30.91 1.72 13.34
C SER A 108 -31.50 2.78 14.29
N LYS A 109 -32.53 2.40 15.05
CA LYS A 109 -33.22 3.30 15.99
C LYS A 109 -32.31 3.85 17.10
N ASN A 110 -31.27 3.10 17.47
CA ASN A 110 -30.34 3.46 18.54
C ASN A 110 -29.03 4.04 18.01
N TYR A 111 -28.98 4.44 16.73
CA TYR A 111 -27.78 5.02 16.14
C TYR A 111 -27.48 6.40 16.72
N ASN A 112 -26.22 6.63 17.11
CA ASN A 112 -25.78 7.97 17.49
C ASN A 112 -25.42 8.75 16.21
N PRO A 113 -26.16 9.82 15.85
CA PRO A 113 -25.89 10.61 14.66
C PRO A 113 -24.56 11.38 14.72
N ASN A 114 -23.96 11.53 15.91
CA ASN A 114 -22.67 12.17 16.12
C ASN A 114 -21.50 11.16 16.17
N THR A 115 -21.72 9.94 15.66
CA THR A 115 -20.63 8.95 15.53
C THR A 115 -19.56 9.49 14.60
N VAL A 116 -18.30 9.45 15.06
CA VAL A 116 -17.15 9.89 14.26
C VAL A 116 -16.59 8.70 13.46
N HIS A 117 -16.64 8.80 12.14
CA HIS A 117 -16.15 7.79 11.23
C HIS A 117 -14.74 8.13 10.75
N CYS A 118 -13.85 7.15 10.78
CA CYS A 118 -12.49 7.28 10.28
C CYS A 118 -12.16 6.10 9.36
N LEU A 119 -11.98 6.35 8.07
CA LEU A 119 -11.73 5.34 7.05
C LEU A 119 -10.28 5.39 6.59
N TYR A 120 -9.59 4.25 6.56
CA TYR A 120 -8.25 4.15 6.00
C TYR A 120 -8.28 3.64 4.56
N GLY A 121 -7.62 4.33 3.63
CA GLY A 121 -7.43 3.84 2.27
C GLY A 121 -6.86 4.88 1.30
N MET A 122 -6.29 4.39 0.19
CA MET A 122 -5.64 5.22 -0.83
C MET A 122 -6.53 5.55 -2.03
N ASP A 123 -7.69 4.89 -2.15
CA ASP A 123 -8.57 5.04 -3.31
C ASP A 123 -9.31 6.39 -3.29
N ALA A 124 -9.36 7.06 -4.44
CA ALA A 124 -10.03 8.34 -4.59
C ALA A 124 -11.56 8.22 -4.43
N ASP A 125 -12.11 7.05 -4.76
CA ASP A 125 -13.54 6.74 -4.68
C ASP A 125 -14.06 6.85 -3.23
N LEU A 126 -13.17 6.67 -2.23
CA LEU A 126 -13.50 6.85 -0.82
C LEU A 126 -14.02 8.25 -0.51
N ILE A 127 -13.53 9.30 -1.18
CA ILE A 127 -14.00 10.67 -0.96
C ILE A 127 -15.48 10.79 -1.34
N MET A 128 -15.83 10.30 -2.53
CA MET A 128 -17.21 10.34 -3.03
C MET A 128 -18.14 9.47 -2.20
N LEU A 129 -17.68 8.27 -1.81
CA LEU A 129 -18.45 7.38 -0.95
C LEU A 129 -18.69 7.98 0.44
N SER A 130 -17.68 8.61 1.03
CA SER A 130 -17.80 9.31 2.31
C SER A 130 -18.75 10.50 2.23
N LEU A 131 -18.74 11.27 1.14
CA LEU A 131 -19.72 12.34 0.92
C LEU A 131 -21.14 11.77 0.85
N ALA A 132 -21.34 10.72 0.05
CA ALA A 132 -22.63 10.04 -0.15
C ALA A 132 -23.16 9.30 1.09
N SER A 133 -22.32 9.06 2.10
CA SER A 133 -22.78 8.49 3.39
C SER A 133 -23.68 9.46 4.17
N HIS A 134 -23.60 10.76 3.88
CA HIS A 134 -24.26 11.84 4.62
C HIS A 134 -23.96 11.87 6.13
N GLU A 135 -22.89 11.22 6.60
CA GLU A 135 -22.45 11.27 8.00
C GLU A 135 -21.73 12.59 8.28
N PRO A 136 -22.09 13.35 9.33
CA PRO A 136 -21.54 14.68 9.59
C PRO A 136 -20.04 14.65 9.92
N HIS A 137 -19.62 13.67 10.73
CA HIS A 137 -18.23 13.52 11.17
C HIS A 137 -17.55 12.36 10.45
N PHE A 138 -16.95 12.64 9.30
CA PHE A 138 -16.27 11.63 8.49
C PHE A 138 -14.85 12.09 8.12
N TYR A 139 -13.88 11.23 8.39
CA TYR A 139 -12.46 11.43 8.10
C TYR A 139 -11.93 10.28 7.25
N ILE A 140 -11.02 10.60 6.33
CA ILE A 140 -10.23 9.58 5.60
C ILE A 140 -8.77 9.74 5.99
N ILE A 141 -8.14 8.67 6.47
CA ILE A 141 -6.70 8.60 6.70
C ILE A 141 -6.05 7.91 5.50
N ARG A 142 -4.99 8.52 4.97
CA ARG A 142 -4.19 7.92 3.89
C ARG A 142 -2.73 8.31 4.03
N GLU A 143 -1.86 7.54 3.39
CA GLU A 143 -0.44 7.87 3.30
C GLU A 143 -0.24 9.11 2.41
N VAL A 144 0.72 9.96 2.77
CA VAL A 144 1.13 11.07 1.90
C VAL A 144 1.90 10.49 0.74
N VAL A 145 1.38 10.69 -0.47
CA VAL A 145 2.07 10.32 -1.70
C VAL A 145 3.28 11.24 -1.87
N GLN A 146 4.45 10.77 -1.44
CA GLN A 146 5.71 11.40 -1.76
C GLN A 146 6.03 11.13 -3.23
N VAL A 147 6.25 12.19 -4.00
CA VAL A 147 6.82 12.06 -5.35
C VAL A 147 8.29 11.68 -5.18
N ILE A 148 8.54 10.38 -5.04
CA ILE A 148 9.91 9.86 -5.01
C ILE A 148 10.41 9.87 -6.45
N GLU A 149 11.42 10.69 -6.72
CA GLU A 149 12.15 10.65 -7.98
C GLU A 149 12.64 9.22 -8.21
N LYS A 150 12.20 8.60 -9.30
CA LYS A 150 12.61 7.23 -9.64
C LYS A 150 14.12 7.25 -9.92
N ARG A 151 14.87 6.46 -9.15
CA ARG A 151 16.28 6.18 -9.41
C ARG A 151 16.41 5.05 -10.43
N CYS A 152 17.44 5.11 -11.25
CA CYS A 152 17.78 4.05 -12.19
C CYS A 152 18.01 2.73 -11.44
N SER A 153 17.39 1.63 -11.90
CA SER A 153 17.49 0.32 -11.23
C SER A 153 18.84 -0.39 -11.41
N ILE A 154 19.78 0.22 -12.13
CA ILE A 154 21.09 -0.35 -12.48
C ILE A 154 22.21 0.40 -11.73
N CYS A 155 22.31 1.73 -11.92
CA CYS A 155 23.35 2.56 -11.31
C CYS A 155 22.86 3.38 -10.10
N SER A 156 21.56 3.30 -9.76
CA SER A 156 20.93 4.06 -8.67
C SER A 156 20.97 5.59 -8.81
N GLN A 157 21.37 6.13 -9.97
CA GLN A 157 21.40 7.57 -10.23
C GLN A 157 20.01 8.12 -10.57
N LYS A 158 19.82 9.42 -10.37
CA LYS A 158 18.58 10.15 -10.72
C LYS A 158 18.61 10.60 -12.19
N GLY A 159 17.46 10.97 -12.73
CA GLY A 159 17.35 11.67 -14.03
C GLY A 159 17.31 10.77 -15.28
N HIS A 160 17.40 9.45 -15.14
CA HIS A 160 17.27 8.54 -16.27
C HIS A 160 16.63 7.20 -15.86
N THR A 161 16.01 6.54 -16.82
CA THR A 161 15.43 5.19 -16.62
C THR A 161 16.48 4.11 -16.88
N ALA A 162 16.21 2.87 -16.43
CA ALA A 162 17.12 1.74 -16.67
C ALA A 162 17.49 1.53 -18.15
N GLY A 163 16.62 1.94 -19.09
CA GLY A 163 16.87 1.84 -20.54
C GLY A 163 17.87 2.87 -21.08
N GLU A 164 18.12 3.95 -20.35
CA GLU A 164 19.02 5.06 -20.73
C GLU A 164 20.31 5.05 -19.90
N CYS A 165 20.50 4.02 -19.06
CA CYS A 165 21.65 3.89 -18.18
C CYS A 165 22.92 3.55 -18.97
N GLN A 166 23.97 4.34 -18.80
CA GLN A 166 25.29 4.11 -19.42
C GLN A 166 26.19 3.15 -18.63
N GLY A 167 25.73 2.64 -17.47
CA GLY A 167 26.46 1.63 -16.70
C GLY A 167 27.56 2.17 -15.78
N GLU A 168 27.80 3.47 -15.76
CA GLU A 168 28.78 4.10 -14.86
C GLU A 168 28.26 4.11 -13.40
N ARG A 169 28.79 3.21 -12.57
CA ARG A 169 28.61 3.26 -11.11
C ARG A 169 29.51 4.36 -10.55
N ARG A 170 28.97 5.30 -9.76
CA ARG A 170 29.81 6.26 -9.03
C ARG A 170 30.70 5.51 -8.02
N GLU A 171 31.98 5.85 -7.99
CA GLU A 171 32.89 5.43 -6.93
C GLU A 171 32.37 5.95 -5.57
N SER A 172 32.49 5.11 -4.55
CA SER A 172 32.01 5.31 -3.18
C SER A 172 32.79 6.42 -2.45
N GLY A 173 32.61 7.68 -2.85
CA GLY A 173 33.30 8.83 -2.26
C GLY A 173 32.55 10.17 -2.27
N GLU A 174 31.46 10.32 -3.03
CA GLU A 174 30.59 11.50 -2.94
C GLU A 174 29.31 11.10 -2.18
N GLU A 175 29.35 11.28 -0.86
CA GLU A 175 28.14 11.28 -0.04
C GLU A 175 27.26 12.47 -0.48
N ASP A 176 26.36 12.23 -1.44
CA ASP A 176 25.09 12.94 -1.43
C ASP A 176 24.46 12.57 -0.07
N VAL A 177 24.61 13.44 0.93
CA VAL A 177 23.99 13.31 2.25
C VAL A 177 22.48 13.25 2.02
N ASP A 178 21.98 12.02 1.86
CA ASP A 178 20.57 11.72 1.71
C ASP A 178 19.97 11.95 3.10
N THR A 179 19.53 13.17 3.38
CA THR A 179 18.80 13.53 4.62
C THR A 179 17.48 12.76 4.77
N ASN A 180 17.17 11.85 3.85
CA ASN A 180 16.08 10.87 3.93
C ASN A 180 16.60 9.46 4.27
N VAL A 181 17.51 9.34 5.25
CA VAL A 181 17.65 8.08 6.00
C VAL A 181 16.31 7.82 6.67
N LYS A 182 15.47 6.99 6.04
CA LYS A 182 14.24 6.48 6.62
C LYS A 182 14.63 5.84 7.95
N GLN A 183 14.35 6.50 9.07
CA GLN A 183 14.18 5.80 10.33
C GLN A 183 12.98 4.88 10.13
N VAL A 184 13.27 3.63 9.78
CA VAL A 184 12.28 2.58 9.67
C VAL A 184 11.92 2.22 11.11
N ALA A 185 10.80 2.76 11.60
CA ALA A 185 10.28 2.34 12.89
C ALA A 185 10.02 0.83 12.82
N THR A 186 10.56 0.06 13.76
CA THR A 186 10.35 -1.39 13.80
C THR A 186 9.27 -1.72 14.80
N SER A 187 8.18 -2.37 14.37
CA SER A 187 7.20 -2.94 15.29
C SER A 187 7.51 -4.42 15.51
N SER A 188 7.55 -4.88 16.75
CA SER A 188 7.66 -6.31 17.06
C SER A 188 6.28 -6.95 17.01
N PHE A 189 6.12 -7.98 16.19
CA PHE A 189 4.94 -8.85 16.21
C PHE A 189 5.41 -10.31 16.32
N MET A 190 5.04 -10.98 17.42
CA MET A 190 5.38 -12.38 17.71
C MET A 190 6.89 -12.69 17.60
N GLY A 191 7.75 -11.78 18.04
CA GLY A 191 9.20 -11.96 18.01
C GLY A 191 9.88 -11.59 16.69
N ASN A 192 9.12 -11.22 15.65
CA ASN A 192 9.67 -10.70 14.40
C ASN A 192 9.59 -9.17 14.36
N THR A 193 10.70 -8.52 14.02
CA THR A 193 10.76 -7.08 13.72
C THR A 193 10.22 -6.82 12.33
N ILE A 194 9.07 -6.18 12.26
CA ILE A 194 8.46 -5.75 11.00
C ILE A 194 8.86 -4.29 10.75
N PRO A 195 9.49 -3.97 9.61
CA PRO A 195 9.75 -2.60 9.22
C PRO A 195 8.42 -1.88 8.96
N VAL A 196 8.13 -0.84 9.73
CA VAL A 196 6.96 0.02 9.54
C VAL A 196 7.35 1.12 8.55
N PRO A 197 6.62 1.28 7.42
CA PRO A 197 6.84 2.39 6.51
C PRO A 197 6.65 3.72 7.25
N SER A 198 7.68 4.56 7.26
CA SER A 198 7.67 5.87 7.93
C SER A 198 6.96 6.97 7.14
N GLN A 199 6.06 6.60 6.22
CA GLN A 199 5.35 7.61 5.43
C GLN A 199 4.40 8.40 6.34
N PRO A 200 4.41 9.75 6.27
CA PRO A 200 3.49 10.54 7.07
C PRO A 200 2.06 10.25 6.63
N LEU A 201 1.16 10.17 7.60
CA LEU A 201 -0.27 10.04 7.38
C LEU A 201 -0.89 11.43 7.25
N GLN A 202 -1.92 11.56 6.41
CA GLN A 202 -2.73 12.76 6.25
C GLN A 202 -4.21 12.43 6.49
N PHE A 203 -4.93 13.43 7.02
CA PHE A 203 -6.38 13.39 7.17
C PHE A 203 -7.05 14.19 6.04
N LEU A 204 -8.04 13.59 5.39
CA LEU A 204 -9.02 14.31 4.59
C LEU A 204 -10.28 14.49 5.45
N ILE A 205 -10.65 15.75 5.68
CA ILE A 205 -11.79 16.12 6.52
C ILE A 205 -12.99 16.36 5.60
N ILE A 206 -13.94 15.42 5.62
CA ILE A 206 -15.07 15.45 4.68
C ILE A 206 -16.07 16.55 5.04
N SER A 207 -16.21 16.91 6.33
CA SER A 207 -17.05 18.05 6.74
C SER A 207 -16.54 19.37 6.13
N THR A 208 -15.23 19.62 6.20
CA THR A 208 -14.62 20.81 5.58
C THR A 208 -14.79 20.80 4.07
N LEU A 209 -14.65 19.63 3.41
CA LEU A 209 -14.91 19.52 1.98
C LEU A 209 -16.36 19.88 1.63
N ARG A 210 -17.34 19.49 2.45
CA ARG A 210 -18.75 19.89 2.25
C ARG A 210 -18.95 21.38 2.38
N GLU A 211 -18.26 22.05 3.30
CA GLU A 211 -18.30 23.51 3.43
C GLU A 211 -17.78 24.20 2.17
N TYR A 212 -16.65 23.73 1.62
CA TYR A 212 -16.13 24.23 0.34
C TYR A 212 -17.13 24.03 -0.81
N LEU A 213 -17.69 22.82 -0.95
CA LEU A 213 -18.67 22.51 -1.99
C LEU A 213 -20.01 23.25 -1.84
N TYR A 214 -20.31 23.78 -0.65
CA TYR A 214 -21.50 24.59 -0.42
C TYR A 214 -21.31 26.04 -0.85
N GLN A 215 -20.06 26.52 -0.91
CA GLN A 215 -19.73 27.89 -1.30
C GLN A 215 -19.53 28.06 -2.81
N GLU A 216 -19.34 26.96 -3.56
CA GLU A 216 -19.32 26.92 -5.03
C GLU A 216 -20.73 26.87 -5.64
#